data_AF-A0A356TNI3-F1
#
_entry.id   AF-A0A356TNI3-F1
#
_cell.length_a   1.000
_cell.length_b   1.000
_cell.length_c   1.000
_cell.angle_alpha   90.00
_cell.angle_beta   90.00
_cell.angle_gamma   90.00
#
_symmetry.space_group_name_H-M   'P 1'
#
loop_
_entity.id
_entity.type
_entity.pdbx_description
1 polymer ?
#
loop_
_entity_poly.entity_id
_entity_poly.type
_entity_poly.pdbx_seq_one_letter_code
_entity_poly.pdbx_strand_id
1 'polypeptide(L)'
;HMEIVQERLEREYDLDLVTTAPSVVYHVYTKGGTERVDVENPSRLPDPAQIDRIEEPYFNVAIHVPAEYVGAVIKLSEERRGEQKGIQYASTDRVIVTYELPLGEVLFDFFDRLKTATKGYASMDYELAGYRPNKLVKVDMMINGDRVDALSAIVHKEKSYSLGRSLAAKLKEIVPRQQ
;
A
#
# COMPACT_ATOMS: atom_id res chain seq x y z
N HIS A 1 -14.62 -2.12 -5.85
CA HIS A 1 -15.77 -2.54 -5.01
C HIS A 1 -16.13 -1.49 -3.97
N MET A 2 -15.18 -0.99 -3.16
CA MET A 2 -15.40 0.06 -2.16
C MET A 2 -16.00 1.35 -2.76
N GLU A 3 -15.51 1.82 -3.91
CA GLU A 3 -16.06 3.01 -4.61
C GLU A 3 -17.53 2.88 -5.00
N ILE A 4 -17.95 1.70 -5.50
CA ILE A 4 -19.36 1.48 -5.93
C ILE A 4 -20.29 1.45 -4.72
N VAL A 5 -19.82 0.91 -3.58
CA VAL A 5 -20.58 0.91 -2.32
C VAL A 5 -20.67 2.32 -1.74
N GLN A 6 -19.58 3.09 -1.82
CA GLN A 6 -19.55 4.49 -1.39
C GLN A 6 -20.49 5.36 -2.24
N GLU A 7 -20.39 5.30 -3.57
CA GLU A 7 -21.21 6.12 -4.48
C GLU A 7 -22.71 5.83 -4.32
N ARG A 8 -23.07 4.58 -3.99
CA ARG A 8 -24.46 4.23 -3.66
C ARG A 8 -24.92 4.78 -2.32
N LEU A 9 -24.08 4.72 -1.28
CA LEU A 9 -24.44 5.21 0.05
C LEU A 9 -24.56 6.74 0.10
N GLU A 10 -23.66 7.47 -0.58
CA GLU A 10 -23.72 8.93 -0.69
C GLU A 10 -24.99 9.37 -1.45
N ARG A 11 -25.35 8.67 -2.55
CA ARG A 11 -26.55 8.99 -3.34
C ARG A 11 -27.86 8.59 -2.68
N GLU A 12 -27.92 7.44 -2.00
CA GLU A 12 -29.16 6.93 -1.39
C GLU A 12 -29.45 7.56 -0.02
N TYR A 13 -28.42 8.03 0.71
CA TYR A 13 -28.58 8.45 2.12
C TYR A 13 -28.07 9.87 2.46
N ASP A 14 -27.61 10.66 1.49
CA ASP A 14 -27.13 12.05 1.69
C ASP A 14 -26.08 12.16 2.82
N LEU A 15 -25.19 11.16 2.88
CA LEU A 15 -24.09 11.06 3.85
C LEU A 15 -22.80 11.51 3.19
N ASP A 16 -22.10 12.49 3.78
CA ASP A 16 -20.72 12.84 3.42
C ASP A 16 -19.76 11.78 4.00
N LEU A 17 -19.46 10.74 3.21
CA LEU A 17 -18.59 9.64 3.62
C LEU A 17 -17.12 10.00 3.38
N VAL A 18 -16.40 10.36 4.44
CA VAL A 18 -14.93 10.43 4.40
C VAL A 18 -14.38 9.00 4.42
N THR A 19 -14.06 8.44 3.26
CA THR A 19 -13.41 7.13 3.20
C THR A 19 -11.94 7.24 3.60
N THR A 20 -11.60 6.64 4.75
CA THR A 20 -10.21 6.43 5.15
C THR A 20 -9.57 5.37 4.27
N ALA A 21 -8.30 5.54 3.91
CA ALA A 21 -7.56 4.55 3.14
C ALA A 21 -7.70 3.15 3.78
N PRO A 22 -7.91 2.09 2.98
CA PRO A 22 -7.99 0.72 3.50
C PRO A 22 -6.75 0.42 4.35
N SER A 23 -6.95 -0.05 5.58
CA SER A 23 -5.86 -0.32 6.52
C SER A 23 -5.29 -1.72 6.32
N VAL A 24 -3.97 -1.80 6.42
CA VAL A 24 -3.24 -3.06 6.48
C VAL A 24 -3.05 -3.41 7.95
N VAL A 25 -3.32 -4.67 8.33
CA VAL A 25 -2.94 -5.18 9.64
C VAL A 25 -1.49 -5.62 9.57
N TYR A 26 -0.63 -5.05 10.41
CA TYR A 26 0.76 -5.46 10.60
C TYR A 26 0.87 -6.33 11.86
N HIS A 27 1.69 -7.37 11.82
CA HIS A 27 2.02 -8.13 13.02
C HIS A 27 3.32 -7.61 13.63
N VAL A 28 3.26 -7.10 14.85
CA VAL A 28 4.42 -6.55 15.57
C VAL A 28 4.81 -7.48 16.69
N TYR A 29 6.08 -7.83 16.76
CA TYR A 29 6.66 -8.65 17.82
C TYR A 29 7.57 -7.79 18.67
N THR A 30 7.42 -7.84 19.99
CA THR A 30 8.19 -7.02 20.94
C THR A 30 9.40 -7.78 21.51
N LYS A 31 10.46 -7.05 21.86
CA LYS A 31 11.66 -7.57 22.51
C LYS A 31 11.31 -8.02 23.92
N GLY A 32 11.49 -9.30 24.21
CA GLY A 32 11.30 -9.86 25.54
C GLY A 32 9.98 -10.63 25.74
N GLY A 33 9.17 -10.80 24.70
CA GLY A 33 7.97 -11.63 24.75
C GLY A 33 7.70 -12.38 23.44
N THR A 34 6.89 -13.44 23.51
CA THR A 34 6.31 -14.13 22.36
C THR A 34 5.03 -13.46 21.84
N GLU A 35 4.61 -12.34 22.45
CA GLU A 35 3.35 -11.68 22.10
C GLU A 35 3.43 -10.95 20.76
N ARG A 36 2.48 -11.31 19.91
CA ARG A 36 2.19 -10.64 18.64
C ARG A 36 1.12 -9.59 18.89
N VAL A 37 1.36 -8.36 18.45
CA VAL A 37 0.39 -7.27 18.46
C VAL A 37 -0.04 -6.98 17.03
N ASP A 38 -1.34 -7.05 16.78
CA ASP A 38 -1.93 -6.72 15.48
C ASP A 38 -2.16 -5.20 15.41
N VAL A 39 -1.51 -4.53 14.47
CA VAL A 39 -1.49 -3.07 14.33
C VAL A 39 -2.13 -2.66 13.01
N GLU A 40 -3.34 -2.15 13.07
CA GLU A 40 -4.08 -1.58 11.92
C GLU A 40 -3.90 -0.06 11.78
N ASN A 41 -3.56 0.61 12.88
CA ASN A 41 -3.39 2.05 12.94
C ASN A 41 -1.94 2.39 13.33
N PRO A 42 -1.21 3.19 12.53
CA PRO A 42 0.16 3.61 12.83
C PRO A 42 0.33 4.26 14.22
N SER A 43 -0.68 4.93 14.77
CA SER A 43 -0.65 5.48 16.13
C SER A 43 -0.53 4.43 17.23
N ARG A 44 -1.00 3.20 16.97
CA ARG A 44 -0.91 2.06 17.91
C ARG A 44 0.41 1.30 17.80
N LEU A 45 1.32 1.70 16.91
CA LEU A 45 2.62 1.06 16.80
C LEU A 45 3.42 1.26 18.12
N PRO A 46 3.94 0.20 18.76
CA PRO A 46 4.75 0.30 19.97
C PRO A 46 6.01 1.15 19.78
N ASP A 47 6.67 1.49 20.89
CA ASP A 47 7.96 2.19 20.85
C ASP A 47 8.97 1.38 20.00
N PRO A 48 9.61 1.97 18.98
CA PRO A 48 10.61 1.29 18.15
C PRO A 48 11.73 0.61 18.95
N ALA A 49 12.08 1.11 20.14
CA ALA A 49 13.07 0.49 21.01
C ALA A 49 12.63 -0.91 21.49
N GLN A 50 11.32 -1.12 21.64
CA GLN A 50 10.69 -2.35 22.09
C GLN A 50 10.35 -3.30 20.94
N ILE A 51 10.43 -2.88 19.67
CA ILE A 51 10.08 -3.73 18.52
C ILE A 51 11.25 -4.65 18.16
N ASP A 52 11.00 -5.95 18.07
CA ASP A 52 11.92 -6.96 17.52
C ASP A 52 11.79 -7.02 15.99
N ARG A 53 10.58 -7.30 15.50
CA ARG A 53 10.27 -7.31 14.06
C ARG A 53 8.83 -6.91 13.79
N ILE A 54 8.60 -6.44 12.56
CA ILE A 54 7.28 -6.14 12.03
C ILE A 54 7.09 -7.00 10.78
N GLU A 55 5.96 -7.69 10.70
CA GLU A 55 5.56 -8.45 9.52
C GLU A 55 4.42 -7.73 8.81
N GLU A 56 4.51 -7.63 7.49
CA GLU A 56 3.44 -7.13 6.62
C GLU A 56 2.82 -8.29 5.82
N PRO A 57 1.53 -8.21 5.47
CA PRO A 57 0.90 -9.20 4.63
C PRO A 57 1.37 -9.05 3.18
N TYR A 58 1.68 -10.19 2.57
CA TYR A 58 2.01 -10.33 1.17
C TYR A 58 0.86 -10.99 0.44
N PHE A 59 0.69 -10.62 -0.82
CA PHE A 59 -0.28 -11.19 -1.72
C PHE A 59 0.43 -11.82 -2.90
N ASN A 60 -0.02 -13.01 -3.28
CA ASN A 60 0.29 -13.57 -4.58
C ASN A 60 -0.67 -12.92 -5.58
N VAL A 61 -0.11 -12.29 -6.60
CA VAL A 61 -0.82 -11.45 -7.55
C VAL A 61 -0.59 -12.00 -8.96
N ALA A 62 -1.67 -12.41 -9.63
CA ALA A 62 -1.65 -12.85 -11.01
C ALA A 62 -2.19 -11.74 -11.91
N ILE A 63 -1.33 -11.19 -12.77
CA ILE A 63 -1.67 -10.10 -13.68
C ILE A 63 -1.80 -10.66 -15.09
N HIS A 64 -3.00 -10.60 -15.65
CA HIS A 64 -3.29 -11.00 -17.02
C HIS A 64 -3.20 -9.79 -17.94
N VAL A 65 -2.35 -9.84 -18.95
CA VAL A 65 -2.05 -8.67 -19.79
C VAL A 65 -1.65 -9.09 -21.21
N PRO A 66 -1.88 -8.26 -22.23
CA PRO A 66 -1.29 -8.48 -23.55
C PRO A 66 0.25 -8.47 -23.52
N ALA A 67 0.88 -9.27 -24.38
CA ALA A 67 2.33 -9.44 -24.42
C ALA A 67 3.11 -8.12 -24.57
N GLU A 68 2.55 -7.14 -25.31
CA GLU A 68 3.15 -5.82 -25.53
C GLU A 68 3.33 -4.99 -24.25
N TYR A 69 2.54 -5.22 -23.20
CA TYR A 69 2.59 -4.44 -21.95
C TYR A 69 3.31 -5.16 -20.79
N VAL A 70 3.83 -6.36 -21.00
CA VAL A 70 4.52 -7.15 -19.96
C VAL A 70 5.65 -6.37 -19.30
N GLY A 71 6.46 -5.67 -20.09
CA GLY A 71 7.57 -4.86 -19.56
C GLY A 71 7.10 -3.73 -18.63
N ALA A 72 5.94 -3.13 -18.93
CA ALA A 72 5.36 -2.08 -18.08
C ALA A 72 4.85 -2.66 -16.75
N VAL A 73 4.25 -3.85 -16.78
CA VAL A 73 3.77 -4.57 -15.59
C VAL A 73 4.94 -4.99 -14.69
N ILE A 74 6.01 -5.55 -15.27
CA ILE A 74 7.24 -5.92 -14.54
C ILE A 74 7.81 -4.71 -13.82
N LYS A 75 8.04 -3.62 -14.57
CA LYS A 75 8.59 -2.38 -13.99
C LYS A 75 7.73 -1.83 -12.85
N LEU A 76 6.40 -1.78 -13.04
CA LEU A 76 5.49 -1.30 -12.01
C LEU A 76 5.51 -2.20 -10.76
N SER A 77 5.56 -3.52 -10.95
CA SER A 77 5.59 -4.49 -9.84
C SER A 77 6.91 -4.41 -9.06
N GLU A 78 8.04 -4.24 -9.74
CA GLU A 78 9.36 -4.05 -9.10
C GLU A 78 9.42 -2.74 -8.30
N GLU A 79 8.88 -1.63 -8.83
CA GLU A 79 8.76 -0.36 -8.09
C GLU A 79 7.96 -0.51 -6.77
N ARG A 80 7.08 -1.50 -6.71
CA ARG A 80 6.25 -1.85 -5.54
C ARG A 80 6.84 -2.94 -4.66
N ARG A 81 8.15 -3.19 -4.75
CA ARG A 81 8.86 -4.23 -3.99
C ARG A 81 8.34 -5.64 -4.30
N GLY A 82 7.80 -5.83 -5.50
CA GLY A 82 7.31 -7.11 -5.96
C GLY A 82 8.44 -8.08 -6.26
N GLU A 83 8.24 -9.33 -5.87
CA GLU A 83 9.13 -10.44 -6.24
C GLU A 83 8.46 -11.27 -7.33
N GLN A 84 9.09 -11.36 -8.51
CA GLN A 84 8.54 -12.12 -9.62
C GLN A 84 8.58 -13.62 -9.30
N LYS A 85 7.44 -14.30 -9.43
CA LYS A 85 7.32 -15.76 -9.23
C LYS A 85 7.21 -16.53 -10.52
N GLY A 86 6.69 -15.91 -11.58
CA GLY A 86 6.56 -16.59 -12.84
C GLY A 86 6.05 -15.69 -13.96
N ILE A 87 6.28 -16.16 -15.17
CA ILE A 87 5.67 -15.63 -16.39
C ILE A 87 5.17 -16.81 -17.21
N GLN A 88 3.90 -16.78 -17.58
CA GLN A 88 3.25 -17.82 -18.35
C GLN A 88 2.58 -17.23 -19.58
N TYR A 89 2.88 -17.78 -20.75
CA TYR A 89 2.21 -17.43 -22.00
C TYR A 89 0.97 -18.29 -22.14
N ALA A 90 -0.20 -17.70 -21.89
CA ALA A 90 -1.49 -18.37 -22.08
C ALA A 90 -1.85 -18.48 -23.57
N SER A 91 -1.37 -17.55 -24.39
CA SER A 91 -1.37 -17.59 -25.86
C SER A 91 -0.26 -16.70 -26.41
N THR A 92 -0.13 -16.58 -27.74
CA THR A 92 0.84 -15.68 -28.39
C THR A 92 0.72 -14.23 -27.89
N ASP A 93 -0.52 -13.78 -27.65
CA ASP A 93 -0.80 -12.38 -27.32
C ASP A 93 -1.16 -12.16 -25.84
N ARG A 94 -1.33 -13.22 -25.05
CA ARG A 94 -1.75 -13.12 -23.64
C ARG A 94 -0.73 -13.74 -22.71
N VAL A 95 -0.34 -12.95 -21.71
CA VAL A 95 0.67 -13.32 -20.71
C VAL A 95 0.07 -13.16 -19.33
N ILE A 96 0.37 -14.11 -18.46
CA ILE A 96 0.11 -14.06 -17.03
C ILE A 96 1.44 -13.84 -16.35
N VAL A 97 1.55 -12.75 -15.61
CA VAL A 97 2.74 -12.41 -14.81
C VAL A 97 2.37 -12.56 -13.35
N THR A 98 3.10 -13.41 -12.63
CA THR A 98 2.83 -13.70 -11.22
C THR A 98 3.89 -13.03 -10.35
N TYR A 99 3.44 -12.25 -9.37
CA TYR A 99 4.28 -11.54 -8.41
C TYR A 99 3.79 -11.76 -6.99
N GLU A 100 4.71 -11.77 -6.05
CA GLU A 100 4.36 -11.54 -4.64
C GLU A 100 4.61 -10.09 -4.27
N LEU A 101 3.55 -9.41 -3.82
CA LEU A 101 3.56 -7.98 -3.51
C LEU A 101 3.09 -7.74 -2.07
N PRO A 102 3.73 -6.85 -1.31
CA PRO A 102 3.23 -6.43 -0.01
C PRO A 102 1.93 -5.61 -0.18
N LEU A 103 0.90 -5.94 0.61
CA LEU A 103 -0.43 -5.30 0.48
C LEU A 103 -0.37 -3.77 0.60
N GLY A 104 0.47 -3.27 1.51
CA GLY A 104 0.64 -1.84 1.72
C GLY A 104 1.13 -1.08 0.48
N GLU A 105 1.74 -1.74 -0.50
CA GLU A 105 2.16 -1.12 -1.77
C GLU A 105 1.08 -1.20 -2.85
N VAL A 106 0.16 -2.15 -2.75
CA VAL A 106 -0.92 -2.36 -3.72
C VAL A 106 -2.10 -1.44 -3.44
N LEU A 107 -2.39 -1.17 -2.16
CA LEU A 107 -3.54 -0.34 -1.76
C LEU A 107 -3.43 1.12 -2.21
N PHE A 108 -2.22 1.63 -2.41
CA PHE A 108 -2.01 3.00 -2.88
C PHE A 108 -1.70 3.00 -4.38
N ASP A 109 -2.68 3.42 -5.18
CA ASP A 109 -2.59 3.74 -6.63
C ASP A 109 -2.19 2.60 -7.59
N PHE A 110 -1.81 1.41 -7.11
CA PHE A 110 -1.25 0.36 -7.97
C PHE A 110 -2.20 -0.03 -9.10
N PHE A 111 -3.49 -0.19 -8.77
CA PHE A 111 -4.52 -0.55 -9.73
C PHE A 111 -4.71 0.51 -10.83
N ASP A 112 -4.70 1.79 -10.45
CA ASP A 112 -4.83 2.89 -11.40
C ASP A 112 -3.60 2.98 -12.29
N ARG A 113 -2.40 2.89 -11.71
CA ARG A 113 -1.14 2.88 -12.45
C ARG A 113 -1.05 1.68 -13.39
N LEU A 114 -1.52 0.50 -12.97
CA LEU A 114 -1.57 -0.70 -13.79
C LEU A 114 -2.51 -0.50 -14.98
N LYS A 115 -3.71 0.04 -14.76
CA LYS A 115 -4.64 0.38 -15.84
C LYS A 115 -4.04 1.39 -16.80
N THR A 116 -3.45 2.47 -16.31
CA THR A 116 -2.81 3.49 -17.16
C THR A 116 -1.66 2.89 -17.98
N ALA A 117 -0.77 2.11 -17.35
CA ALA A 117 0.38 1.51 -18.00
C ALA A 117 0.00 0.49 -19.09
N THR A 118 -1.19 -0.10 -18.99
CA THR A 118 -1.68 -1.15 -19.88
C THR A 118 -2.87 -0.71 -20.74
N LYS A 119 -3.20 0.60 -20.75
CA LYS A 119 -4.38 1.17 -21.41
C LYS A 119 -5.70 0.47 -21.03
N GLY A 120 -5.78 -0.07 -19.81
CA GLY A 120 -6.93 -0.79 -19.28
C GLY A 120 -7.03 -2.26 -19.71
N TYR A 121 -6.05 -2.80 -20.43
CA TYR A 121 -6.08 -4.20 -20.87
C TYR A 121 -5.63 -5.22 -19.81
N ALA A 122 -5.04 -4.76 -18.70
CA ALA A 122 -4.68 -5.64 -17.60
C ALA A 122 -5.86 -5.94 -16.67
N SER A 123 -5.96 -7.21 -16.27
CA SER A 123 -6.74 -7.64 -15.12
C SER A 123 -5.82 -8.28 -14.09
N MET A 124 -6.27 -8.33 -12.84
CA MET A 124 -5.46 -8.81 -11.73
C MET A 124 -6.33 -9.57 -10.74
N ASP A 125 -5.84 -10.74 -10.36
CA ASP A 125 -6.36 -11.53 -9.27
C ASP A 125 -5.31 -11.58 -8.15
N TYR A 126 -5.75 -11.63 -6.91
CA TYR A 126 -4.84 -11.67 -5.77
C TYR A 126 -5.37 -12.54 -4.63
N GLU A 127 -4.44 -13.18 -3.93
CA GLU A 127 -4.72 -14.01 -2.76
C GLU A 127 -3.67 -13.75 -1.69
N LEU A 128 -4.04 -13.91 -0.42
CA LEU A 128 -3.11 -13.72 0.69
C LEU A 128 -2.04 -14.81 0.67
N ALA A 129 -0.77 -14.40 0.56
CA ALA A 129 0.42 -15.25 0.56
C ALA A 129 1.15 -15.26 1.93
N GLY A 130 0.41 -14.95 3.00
CA GLY A 130 0.91 -14.91 4.37
C GLY A 130 1.59 -13.61 4.75
N TYR A 131 2.32 -13.64 5.87
CA TYR A 131 3.00 -12.49 6.46
C TYR A 131 4.51 -12.66 6.38
N ARG A 132 5.24 -11.56 6.17
CA ARG A 132 6.70 -11.59 6.05
C ARG A 132 7.36 -10.49 6.87
N PRO A 133 8.45 -10.80 7.58
CA PRO A 133 9.21 -9.80 8.30
C PRO A 133 9.88 -8.84 7.32
N ASN A 134 9.72 -7.53 7.55
CA ASN A 134 10.33 -6.53 6.71
C ASN A 134 10.81 -5.30 7.51
N LYS A 135 11.67 -4.49 6.89
CA LYS A 135 12.23 -3.27 7.50
C LYS A 135 11.23 -2.11 7.38
N LEU A 136 10.21 -2.15 8.21
CA LEU A 136 9.16 -1.15 8.26
C LEU A 136 9.45 -0.09 9.33
N VAL A 137 9.07 1.14 9.03
CA VAL A 137 9.19 2.29 9.91
C VAL A 137 7.91 3.10 9.90
N LYS A 138 7.60 3.72 11.03
CA LYS A 138 6.54 4.72 11.14
C LYS A 138 7.06 6.08 10.69
N VAL A 139 6.31 6.74 9.82
CA VAL A 139 6.52 8.12 9.40
C VAL A 139 5.41 8.95 10.03
N ASP A 140 5.80 9.88 10.89
CA ASP A 140 4.90 10.84 11.53
C ASP A 140 5.00 12.21 10.83
N MET A 141 3.85 12.83 10.61
CA MET A 141 3.77 14.22 10.14
C MET A 141 3.49 15.13 11.33
N MET A 142 4.31 16.17 11.48
CA MET A 142 4.15 17.17 12.53
C MET A 142 3.77 18.52 11.92
N ILE A 143 2.74 19.15 12.47
CA ILE A 143 2.29 20.49 12.08
C ILE A 143 2.37 21.36 13.34
N ASN A 144 3.11 22.46 13.30
CA ASN A 144 3.34 23.35 14.45
C ASN A 144 3.87 22.65 15.72
N GLY A 145 4.60 21.53 15.56
CA GLY A 145 5.13 20.74 16.68
C GLY A 145 4.19 19.65 17.19
N ASP A 146 2.93 19.64 16.73
CA ASP A 146 1.95 18.61 17.09
C ASP A 146 1.93 17.50 16.04
N ARG A 147 1.86 16.24 16.51
CA ARG A 147 1.72 15.08 15.63
C ARG A 147 0.30 15.02 15.07
N VAL A 148 0.20 14.77 13.77
CA VAL A 148 -1.06 14.55 13.08
C VAL A 148 -1.20 13.07 12.77
N ASP A 149 -1.84 12.35 13.71
CA ASP A 149 -2.04 10.91 13.66
C ASP A 149 -2.68 10.43 12.35
N ALA A 150 -3.65 11.19 11.82
CA ALA A 150 -4.34 10.89 10.57
C ALA A 150 -3.42 10.87 9.33
N LEU A 151 -2.23 11.47 9.43
CA LEU A 151 -1.23 11.52 8.35
C LEU A 151 -0.05 10.60 8.61
N SER A 152 -0.07 9.84 9.70
CA SER A 152 0.98 8.89 10.04
C SER A 152 0.83 7.62 9.21
N ALA A 153 1.95 7.05 8.78
CA ALA A 153 1.96 5.87 7.92
C ALA A 153 3.08 4.90 8.31
N ILE A 154 2.82 3.60 8.20
CA ILE A 154 3.86 2.55 8.28
C ILE A 154 4.31 2.26 6.85
N VAL A 155 5.60 2.38 6.58
CA VAL A 155 6.18 2.15 5.25
C VAL A 155 7.52 1.46 5.31
N HIS A 156 7.95 0.91 4.17
CA HIS A 156 9.30 0.38 4.04
C HIS A 156 10.35 1.49 4.23
N LYS A 157 11.42 1.18 4.97
CA LYS A 157 12.47 2.14 5.35
C LYS A 157 13.07 2.89 4.17
N GLU A 158 13.20 2.25 3.01
CA GLU A 158 13.77 2.88 1.82
C GLU A 158 12.84 3.94 1.19
N LYS A 159 11.53 3.82 1.41
CA LYS A 159 10.51 4.76 0.88
C LYS A 159 10.10 5.83 1.88
N SER A 160 10.54 5.74 3.14
CA SER A 160 10.12 6.66 4.21
C SER A 160 10.48 8.11 3.90
N TYR A 161 11.70 8.35 3.39
CA TYR A 161 12.16 9.70 3.05
C TYR A 161 11.39 10.31 1.88
N SER A 162 11.20 9.54 0.79
CA SER A 162 10.47 10.02 -0.39
C SER A 162 9.01 10.32 -0.07
N LEU A 163 8.37 9.42 0.70
CA LEU A 163 6.98 9.63 1.13
C LEU A 163 6.87 10.87 2.01
N GLY A 164 7.68 10.97 3.08
CA GLY A 164 7.66 12.11 4.00
C GLY A 164 7.86 13.45 3.27
N ARG A 165 8.81 13.49 2.33
CA ARG A 165 9.03 14.68 1.49
C ARG A 165 7.82 15.01 0.62
N SER A 166 7.20 14.02 -0.02
CA SER A 166 6.02 14.24 -0.86
C SER A 166 4.80 14.71 -0.04
N LEU A 167 4.60 14.17 1.16
CA LEU A 167 3.53 14.55 2.07
C LEU A 167 3.74 15.99 2.56
N ALA A 168 4.96 16.32 3.00
CA ALA A 168 5.30 17.68 3.42
C ALA A 168 5.09 18.71 2.29
N ALA A 169 5.48 18.37 1.05
CA ALA A 169 5.29 19.23 -0.11
C ALA A 169 3.81 19.49 -0.40
N LYS A 170 2.98 18.44 -0.40
CA LYS A 170 1.52 18.56 -0.58
C LYS A 170 0.88 19.36 0.55
N LEU A 171 1.26 19.13 1.80
CA LEU A 171 0.74 19.89 2.94
C LEU A 171 1.07 21.38 2.83
N LYS A 172 2.26 21.74 2.32
CA LYS A 172 2.61 23.15 2.11
C LYS A 172 1.67 23.86 1.12
N GLU A 173 1.14 23.14 0.13
CA GLU A 173 0.20 23.68 -0.86
C GLU A 173 -1.22 23.79 -0.30
N ILE A 174 -1.62 22.85 0.55
CA ILE A 174 -2.98 22.75 1.09
C ILE A 174 -3.16 23.60 2.36
N VAL A 175 -2.16 23.62 3.24
CA VAL A 175 -2.26 24.32 4.53
C VAL A 175 -2.09 25.83 4.27
N PRO A 176 -3.14 26.64 4.53
CA PRO A 176 -3.06 28.08 4.36
C PRO A 176 -2.01 28.67 5.29
N ARG A 177 -1.27 29.67 4.80
CA ARG A 177 -0.30 30.40 5.62
C ARG A 177 -1.01 31.05 6.81
N GLN A 178 -0.67 30.61 8.01
CA GLN A 178 -1.04 31.32 9.24
C GLN A 178 -0.20 32.61 9.36
N GLN A 179 -0.81 33.67 9.89
CA GLN A 179 -0.16 34.94 10.20
C GLN A 179 0.72 34.83 11.46
#